data_AF-A0A167Q9E3-F1
#
_entry.id   AF-A0A167Q9E3-F1
#
_cell.length_a   1.000
_cell.length_b   1.000
_cell.length_c   1.000
_cell.angle_alpha   90.00
_cell.angle_beta   90.00
_cell.angle_gamma   90.00
#
_symmetry.space_group_name_H-M   'P 1'
#
loop_
_entity.id
_entity.type
_entity.pdbx_description
1 polymer ?
#
loop_
_entity_poly.entity_id
_entity_poly.type
_entity_poly.pdbx_seq_one_letter_code
_entity_poly.pdbx_strand_id
1 'polypeptide(L)'
;KKVVVIGVHGWFPMKLVRSMVGEPTGTSTRFCEQMSTAAKLYFQAEHNVQLPDSAITCVPLEGEGKVEDRVNKLYSSLLANSVWLDAVSSADVILWATHSQGTPVSVMLLQRLLERGHVHVHRQSVCLLAMAGISHGPFPALKGSLIVKYFEADPARELFEFMDSNSSISQKFREAQKHVLKSGIKMVLVGSMQDQVVPLYSAIMSATTHPNILRSVYIDGHIYSDDDFIIHLVSFALKLRNAGLSDHGLLTHVSEVLAGNIYALEGGHSTIYEEIDVYTMSLRYLFETKPFGKLSLARPKTITADSKMQWNPFYLPWAMRGICDDARITSDPELHQELLNLGQSLAKWNPPSSKMREVKYRLEPL
;
A
#
# COMPACT_ATOMS: atom_id res chain seq x y z
N LYS A 1 -23.90 3.68 -14.93
CA LYS A 1 -23.38 3.62 -13.54
C LYS A 1 -22.47 4.83 -13.35
N LYS A 2 -22.52 5.50 -12.20
CA LYS A 2 -21.70 6.66 -11.87
C LYS A 2 -20.47 6.22 -11.12
N VAL A 3 -19.29 6.58 -11.62
CA VAL A 3 -18.00 6.29 -11.00
C VAL A 3 -17.40 7.61 -10.50
N VAL A 4 -16.92 7.60 -9.27
CA VAL A 4 -16.10 8.69 -8.74
C VAL A 4 -14.71 8.18 -8.46
N VAL A 5 -13.73 8.97 -8.89
CA VAL A 5 -12.32 8.72 -8.65
C VAL A 5 -11.79 9.81 -7.73
N ILE A 6 -11.26 9.43 -6.58
CA ILE A 6 -10.68 10.35 -5.60
C ILE A 6 -9.17 10.15 -5.56
N GLY A 7 -8.41 11.20 -5.84
CA GLY A 7 -6.94 11.19 -5.80
C GLY A 7 -6.43 11.95 -4.57
N VAL A 8 -5.53 11.34 -3.79
CA VAL A 8 -4.88 11.99 -2.64
C VAL A 8 -3.37 11.75 -2.64
N HIS A 9 -2.62 12.80 -2.92
CA HIS A 9 -1.14 12.78 -3.00
C HIS A 9 -0.44 12.61 -1.65
N GLY A 10 0.82 12.15 -1.69
CA GLY A 10 1.75 12.14 -0.56
C GLY A 10 2.33 13.52 -0.25
N TRP A 11 3.11 13.63 0.83
CA TRP A 11 3.82 14.88 1.15
C TRP A 11 4.97 15.13 0.17
N PHE A 12 5.16 16.39 -0.26
CA PHE A 12 6.29 16.80 -1.10
C PHE A 12 7.24 17.77 -0.38
N PRO A 13 8.56 17.54 -0.41
CA PRO A 13 9.53 18.55 0.00
C PRO A 13 9.54 19.72 -1.01
N MET A 14 8.86 20.82 -0.67
CA MET A 14 8.65 21.99 -1.55
C MET A 14 9.90 22.57 -2.25
N LYS A 15 11.12 22.34 -1.73
CA LYS A 15 12.35 22.91 -2.30
C LYS A 15 12.99 22.09 -3.42
N LEU A 16 12.75 20.77 -3.51
CA LEU A 16 13.35 19.91 -4.54
C LEU A 16 12.48 19.79 -5.81
N VAL A 17 11.16 19.87 -5.67
CA VAL A 17 10.22 19.76 -6.80
C VAL A 17 10.29 21.00 -7.71
N ARG A 18 10.56 22.19 -7.13
CA ARG A 18 10.67 23.45 -7.88
C ARG A 18 11.80 23.49 -8.91
N SER A 19 12.87 22.71 -8.75
CA SER A 19 14.03 22.76 -9.66
C SER A 19 14.03 21.70 -10.76
N MET A 20 13.13 20.71 -10.71
CA MET A 20 13.13 19.60 -11.68
C MET A 20 11.77 19.27 -12.30
N VAL A 21 10.64 19.62 -11.68
CA VAL A 21 9.31 19.17 -12.14
C VAL A 21 8.23 20.21 -11.85
N GLY A 22 8.27 21.38 -12.51
CA GLY A 22 7.15 22.34 -12.51
C GLY A 22 6.60 22.74 -11.12
N GLU A 23 5.40 23.31 -11.06
CA GLU A 23 4.75 23.53 -9.76
C GLU A 23 4.32 22.19 -9.11
N PRO A 24 4.32 22.06 -7.77
CA PRO A 24 3.97 20.82 -7.07
C PRO A 24 2.47 20.43 -7.13
N THR A 25 1.69 21.07 -8.00
CA THR A 25 0.24 20.88 -8.17
C THR A 25 -0.01 19.84 -9.29
N GLY A 26 -0.95 18.91 -9.09
CA GLY A 26 -1.38 17.98 -10.13
C GLY A 26 -1.12 16.49 -9.87
N THR A 27 -0.45 16.09 -8.79
CA THR A 27 -0.27 14.65 -8.50
C THR A 27 -1.60 13.95 -8.19
N SER A 28 -2.48 14.58 -7.40
CA SER A 28 -3.82 14.03 -7.15
C SER A 28 -4.64 13.95 -8.45
N THR A 29 -4.47 14.92 -9.35
CA THR A 29 -5.08 14.90 -10.69
C THR A 29 -4.57 13.72 -11.51
N ARG A 30 -3.25 13.50 -11.55
CA ARG A 30 -2.64 12.35 -12.21
C ARG A 30 -3.19 11.02 -11.70
N PHE A 31 -3.35 10.88 -10.38
CA PHE A 31 -3.93 9.66 -9.80
C PHE A 31 -5.38 9.46 -10.27
N CYS A 32 -6.14 10.55 -10.41
CA CYS A 32 -7.48 10.47 -10.96
C CYS A 32 -7.48 10.06 -12.43
N GLU A 33 -6.57 10.62 -13.23
CA GLU A 33 -6.42 10.30 -14.66
C GLU A 33 -5.99 8.84 -14.89
N GLN A 34 -5.01 8.36 -14.14
CA GLN A 34 -4.53 6.97 -14.20
C GLN A 34 -5.64 5.99 -13.82
N MET A 35 -6.33 6.22 -12.69
CA MET A 35 -7.45 5.36 -12.28
C MET A 35 -8.63 5.42 -13.25
N SER A 36 -8.93 6.59 -13.82
CA SER A 36 -9.98 6.73 -14.84
C SER A 36 -9.64 5.98 -16.12
N THR A 37 -8.37 6.04 -16.53
CA THR A 37 -7.85 5.29 -17.69
C THR A 37 -7.94 3.79 -17.41
N ALA A 38 -7.48 3.33 -16.25
CA ALA A 38 -7.57 1.93 -15.85
C ALA A 38 -9.03 1.45 -15.82
N ALA A 39 -9.97 2.27 -15.33
CA ALA A 39 -11.39 1.93 -15.32
C ALA A 39 -11.92 1.71 -16.74
N LYS A 40 -11.65 2.64 -17.66
CA LYS A 40 -12.05 2.51 -19.06
C LYS A 40 -11.45 1.27 -19.72
N LEU A 41 -10.16 1.02 -19.51
CA LEU A 41 -9.45 -0.15 -20.05
C LEU A 41 -10.05 -1.45 -19.52
N TYR A 42 -10.25 -1.55 -18.20
CA TYR A 42 -10.84 -2.73 -17.55
C TYR A 42 -12.23 -3.05 -18.10
N PHE A 43 -13.15 -2.08 -18.11
CA PHE A 43 -14.51 -2.31 -18.60
C PHE A 43 -14.56 -2.63 -20.10
N GLN A 44 -13.66 -2.05 -20.90
CA GLN A 44 -13.56 -2.39 -22.31
C GLN A 44 -13.03 -3.82 -22.52
N ALA A 45 -11.96 -4.20 -21.83
CA ALA A 45 -11.31 -5.49 -22.00
C ALA A 45 -12.14 -6.65 -21.44
N GLU A 46 -12.64 -6.52 -20.21
CA GLU A 46 -13.30 -7.63 -19.50
C GLU A 46 -14.80 -7.73 -19.76
N HIS A 47 -15.42 -6.62 -20.18
CA HIS A 47 -16.88 -6.52 -20.31
C HIS A 47 -17.36 -5.98 -21.65
N ASN A 48 -16.45 -5.59 -22.56
CA ASN A 48 -16.78 -4.94 -23.83
C ASN A 48 -17.70 -3.70 -23.65
N VAL A 49 -17.46 -2.94 -22.58
CA VAL A 49 -18.20 -1.71 -22.24
C VAL A 49 -17.26 -0.51 -22.33
N GLN A 50 -17.58 0.42 -23.22
CA GLN A 50 -16.94 1.73 -23.24
C GLN A 50 -17.59 2.64 -22.21
N LEU A 51 -16.84 3.03 -21.17
CA LEU A 51 -17.29 4.05 -20.23
C LEU A 51 -17.15 5.44 -20.87
N PRO A 52 -18.25 6.20 -21.04
CA PRO A 52 -18.15 7.58 -21.51
C PRO A 52 -17.49 8.46 -20.44
N ASP A 53 -16.84 9.55 -20.87
CA ASP A 53 -16.19 10.50 -19.94
C ASP A 53 -17.14 11.03 -18.87
N SER A 54 -18.40 11.25 -19.24
CA SER A 54 -19.46 11.70 -18.33
C SER A 54 -19.83 10.70 -17.23
N ALA A 55 -19.42 9.43 -17.35
CA ALA A 55 -19.67 8.42 -16.31
C ALA A 55 -18.67 8.50 -15.16
N ILE A 56 -17.52 9.17 -15.35
CA ILE A 56 -16.44 9.25 -14.36
C ILE A 56 -16.28 10.70 -13.91
N THR A 57 -16.37 10.96 -12.60
CA THR A 57 -16.04 12.26 -12.02
C THR A 57 -14.75 12.16 -11.21
N CYS A 58 -13.74 12.94 -11.59
CA CYS A 58 -12.48 13.05 -10.88
C CYS A 58 -12.57 14.09 -9.75
N VAL A 59 -12.09 13.71 -8.57
CA VAL A 59 -12.03 14.53 -7.36
C VAL A 59 -10.59 14.54 -6.85
N PRO A 60 -9.71 15.38 -7.44
CA PRO A 60 -8.34 15.53 -6.97
C PRO A 60 -8.32 16.35 -5.69
N LEU A 61 -8.02 15.72 -4.56
CA LEU A 61 -7.91 16.37 -3.26
C LEU A 61 -6.45 16.71 -3.00
N GLU A 62 -6.14 18.00 -2.92
CA GLU A 62 -4.80 18.54 -2.72
C GLU A 62 -4.71 19.37 -1.44
N GLY A 63 -3.57 19.26 -0.76
CA GLY A 63 -3.31 20.03 0.44
C GLY A 63 -2.12 19.49 1.21
N GLU A 64 -1.36 20.40 1.80
CA GLU A 64 -0.16 20.12 2.59
C GLU A 64 -0.42 20.22 4.09
N GLY A 65 0.43 19.55 4.88
CA GLY A 65 0.42 19.62 6.34
C GLY A 65 0.55 18.26 7.01
N LYS A 66 0.38 18.27 8.33
CA LYS A 66 0.25 17.04 9.13
C LYS A 66 -1.01 16.28 8.74
N VAL A 67 -1.05 14.98 9.01
CA VAL A 67 -2.10 14.07 8.57
C VAL A 67 -3.49 14.59 8.98
N GLU A 68 -3.69 14.97 10.24
CA GLU A 68 -5.00 15.44 10.70
C GLU A 68 -5.41 16.79 10.09
N ASP A 69 -4.45 17.70 9.93
CA ASP A 69 -4.67 18.99 9.28
C ASP A 69 -5.09 18.79 7.82
N ARG A 70 -4.43 17.86 7.13
CA ARG A 70 -4.78 17.48 5.76
C ARG A 70 -6.18 16.88 5.72
N VAL A 71 -6.53 15.95 6.61
CA VAL A 71 -7.90 15.39 6.69
C VAL A 71 -8.93 16.51 6.83
N ASN A 72 -8.69 17.50 7.69
CA ASN A 72 -9.58 18.64 7.88
C ASN A 72 -9.68 19.51 6.63
N LYS A 73 -8.56 19.88 6.01
CA LYS A 73 -8.52 20.69 4.79
C LYS A 73 -9.22 20.00 3.63
N LEU A 74 -8.87 18.74 3.35
CA LEU A 74 -9.43 17.98 2.23
C LEU A 74 -10.94 17.74 2.42
N TYR A 75 -11.39 17.48 3.66
CA TYR A 75 -12.81 17.38 3.97
C TYR A 75 -13.54 18.69 3.69
N SER A 76 -13.01 19.83 4.17
CA SER A 76 -13.60 21.14 3.91
C SER A 76 -13.63 21.49 2.41
N SER A 77 -12.56 21.20 1.68
CA SER A 77 -12.50 21.40 0.22
C SER A 77 -13.54 20.56 -0.51
N LEU A 78 -13.74 19.30 -0.10
CA LEU A 78 -14.77 18.44 -0.66
C LEU A 78 -16.18 19.00 -0.40
N LEU A 79 -16.46 19.46 0.83
CA LEU A 79 -17.78 20.02 1.17
C LEU A 79 -18.07 21.35 0.47
N ALA A 80 -17.05 22.18 0.26
CA ALA A 80 -17.19 23.47 -0.42
C ALA A 80 -17.47 23.31 -1.92
N ASN A 81 -17.14 22.15 -2.50
CA ASN A 81 -17.40 21.84 -3.90
C ASN A 81 -18.64 20.96 -4.04
N SER A 82 -19.80 21.57 -4.29
CA SER A 82 -21.08 20.86 -4.41
C SER A 82 -21.07 19.79 -5.51
N VAL A 83 -20.37 20.03 -6.62
CA VAL A 83 -20.24 19.05 -7.71
C VAL A 83 -19.52 17.80 -7.23
N TRP A 84 -18.42 17.96 -6.49
CA TRP A 84 -17.68 16.83 -5.94
C TRP A 84 -18.47 16.09 -4.86
N LEU A 85 -19.11 16.83 -3.95
CA LEU A 85 -19.90 16.24 -2.88
C LEU A 85 -21.09 15.44 -3.44
N ASP A 86 -21.81 15.97 -4.43
CA ASP A 86 -22.90 15.30 -5.10
C ASP A 86 -22.43 14.08 -5.89
N ALA A 87 -21.25 14.17 -6.54
CA ALA A 87 -20.66 13.04 -7.21
C ALA A 87 -20.35 11.91 -6.22
N VAL A 88 -19.61 12.19 -5.14
CA VAL A 88 -19.27 11.22 -4.09
C VAL A 88 -20.54 10.59 -3.51
N SER A 89 -21.54 11.42 -3.18
CA SER A 89 -22.78 10.97 -2.58
C SER A 89 -23.65 10.16 -3.55
N SER A 90 -23.66 10.47 -4.85
CA SER A 90 -24.53 9.80 -5.82
C SER A 90 -23.86 8.67 -6.62
N ALA A 91 -22.55 8.45 -6.44
CA ALA A 91 -21.81 7.40 -7.13
C ALA A 91 -22.36 5.99 -6.85
N ASP A 92 -22.26 5.10 -7.85
CA ASP A 92 -22.40 3.65 -7.66
C ASP A 92 -21.07 3.02 -7.22
N VAL A 93 -19.95 3.58 -7.71
CA VAL A 93 -18.59 3.09 -7.50
C VAL A 93 -17.69 4.24 -7.08
N ILE A 94 -16.93 4.05 -6.00
CA ILE A 94 -15.90 4.99 -5.54
C ILE A 94 -14.54 4.28 -5.60
N LEU A 95 -13.67 4.78 -6.46
CA LEU A 95 -12.29 4.34 -6.58
C LEU A 95 -11.38 5.39 -5.96
N TRP A 96 -10.63 5.01 -4.95
CA TRP A 96 -9.73 5.91 -4.24
C TRP A 96 -8.29 5.54 -4.57
N ALA A 97 -7.51 6.49 -5.07
CA ALA A 97 -6.09 6.32 -5.35
C ALA A 97 -5.28 7.23 -4.43
N THR A 98 -4.37 6.65 -3.67
CA THR A 98 -3.55 7.40 -2.72
C THR A 98 -2.14 6.87 -2.62
N HIS A 99 -1.22 7.74 -2.20
CA HIS A 99 0.21 7.46 -2.16
C HIS A 99 0.86 7.93 -0.86
N SER A 100 1.81 7.17 -0.32
CA SER A 100 2.68 7.60 0.79
C SER A 100 1.89 8.15 1.99
N GLN A 101 2.19 9.35 2.50
CA GLN A 101 1.42 10.03 3.56
C GLN A 101 -0.06 10.24 3.19
N GLY A 102 -0.39 10.35 1.91
CA GLY A 102 -1.79 10.45 1.47
C GLY A 102 -2.62 9.26 1.95
N THR A 103 -2.00 8.10 2.19
CA THR A 103 -2.69 6.88 2.63
C THR A 103 -3.36 7.05 4.00
N PRO A 104 -2.66 7.41 5.09
CA PRO A 104 -3.31 7.67 6.37
C PRO A 104 -4.33 8.81 6.30
N VAL A 105 -4.07 9.86 5.53
CA VAL A 105 -5.04 10.94 5.28
C VAL A 105 -6.32 10.39 4.64
N SER A 106 -6.19 9.57 3.60
CA SER A 106 -7.30 8.98 2.85
C SER A 106 -8.15 8.05 3.70
N VAL A 107 -7.52 7.19 4.50
CA VAL A 107 -8.23 6.26 5.38
C VAL A 107 -9.02 7.02 6.46
N MET A 108 -8.42 8.03 7.07
CA MET A 108 -9.09 8.87 8.08
C MET A 108 -10.18 9.76 7.48
N LEU A 109 -9.97 10.28 6.27
CA LEU A 109 -10.99 11.03 5.54
C LEU A 109 -12.16 10.14 5.15
N LEU A 110 -11.90 8.92 4.65
CA LEU A 110 -12.93 7.96 4.29
C LEU A 110 -13.76 7.53 5.50
N GLN A 111 -13.13 7.29 6.66
CA GLN A 111 -13.86 7.09 7.93
C GLN A 111 -14.82 8.27 8.18
N ARG A 112 -14.33 9.51 8.10
CA ARG A 112 -15.16 10.69 8.35
C ARG A 112 -16.32 10.80 7.35
N LEU A 113 -16.11 10.47 6.08
CA LEU A 113 -17.17 10.48 5.06
C LEU A 113 -18.24 9.41 5.32
N LEU A 114 -17.85 8.24 5.85
CA LEU A 114 -18.79 7.21 6.29
C LEU A 114 -19.61 7.69 7.49
N GLU A 115 -18.95 8.20 8.53
CA GLU A 115 -19.59 8.67 9.77
C GLU A 115 -20.56 9.82 9.53
N ARG A 116 -20.25 10.69 8.55
CA ARG A 116 -21.08 11.84 8.19
C ARG A 116 -22.15 11.52 7.15
N GLY A 117 -22.21 10.29 6.66
CA GLY A 117 -23.22 9.85 5.71
C GLY A 117 -23.05 10.44 4.31
N HIS A 118 -21.82 10.75 3.89
CA HIS A 118 -21.50 11.12 2.51
C HIS A 118 -21.15 9.90 1.66
N VAL A 119 -20.66 8.82 2.29
CA VAL A 119 -20.41 7.52 1.66
C VAL A 119 -21.33 6.46 2.28
N HIS A 120 -21.92 5.63 1.42
CA HIS A 120 -22.97 4.68 1.78
C HIS A 120 -22.67 3.29 1.22
N VAL A 121 -21.91 2.48 1.96
CA VAL A 121 -21.47 1.13 1.56
C VAL A 121 -22.59 0.12 1.29
N HIS A 122 -23.83 0.41 1.70
CA HIS A 122 -24.99 -0.44 1.37
C HIS A 122 -25.43 -0.31 -0.10
N ARG A 123 -25.04 0.77 -0.80
CA ARG A 123 -25.36 1.01 -2.21
C ARG A 123 -24.13 1.30 -3.07
N GLN A 124 -23.02 1.70 -2.46
CA GLN A 124 -21.78 2.07 -3.15
C GLN A 124 -20.74 0.97 -2.99
N SER A 125 -20.09 0.60 -4.09
CA SER A 125 -18.90 -0.25 -4.06
C SER A 125 -17.66 0.64 -3.93
N VAL A 126 -16.87 0.44 -2.88
CA VAL A 126 -15.71 1.30 -2.57
C VAL A 126 -14.43 0.47 -2.55
N CYS A 127 -13.42 0.92 -3.27
CA CYS A 127 -12.07 0.35 -3.23
C CYS A 127 -11.02 1.44 -3.05
N LEU A 128 -10.10 1.23 -2.10
CA LEU A 128 -8.96 2.11 -1.84
C LEU A 128 -7.67 1.44 -2.28
N LEU A 129 -7.02 2.01 -3.29
CA LEU A 129 -5.67 1.71 -3.73
C LEU A 129 -4.67 2.59 -2.98
N ALA A 130 -3.85 1.97 -2.14
CA ALA A 130 -2.75 2.61 -1.43
C ALA A 130 -1.40 2.18 -2.01
N MET A 131 -0.71 3.12 -2.65
CA MET A 131 0.59 2.92 -3.27
C MET A 131 1.68 3.45 -2.33
N ALA A 132 2.66 2.61 -1.98
CA ALA A 132 3.74 2.95 -1.05
C ALA A 132 3.24 3.61 0.26
N GLY A 133 2.09 3.15 0.78
CA GLY A 133 1.38 3.82 1.88
C GLY A 133 2.11 3.79 3.22
N ILE A 134 2.09 4.90 3.96
CA ILE A 134 2.71 4.95 5.29
C ILE A 134 1.74 4.42 6.34
N SER A 135 2.09 3.30 6.99
CA SER A 135 1.33 2.75 8.13
C SER A 135 2.17 2.47 9.37
N HIS A 136 3.48 2.25 9.20
CA HIS A 136 4.45 1.96 10.26
C HIS A 136 5.68 2.88 10.15
N GLY A 137 5.48 4.05 9.55
CA GLY A 137 6.53 5.04 9.29
C GLY A 137 7.39 4.72 8.06
N PRO A 138 8.33 5.63 7.74
CA PRO A 138 9.35 5.45 6.71
C PRO A 138 10.52 4.60 7.24
N PHE A 139 11.54 4.36 6.42
CA PHE A 139 12.74 3.63 6.86
C PHE A 139 13.38 4.31 8.10
N PRO A 140 13.67 3.58 9.18
CA PRO A 140 14.23 4.16 10.41
C PRO A 140 15.53 4.94 10.18
N ALA A 141 16.37 4.49 9.25
CA ALA A 141 17.62 5.14 8.89
C ALA A 141 17.44 6.58 8.38
N LEU A 142 16.26 6.93 7.85
CA LEU A 142 15.96 8.26 7.34
C LEU A 142 15.77 9.30 8.46
N LYS A 143 15.46 8.87 9.69
CA LYS A 143 15.15 9.77 10.82
C LYS A 143 16.27 10.78 11.11
N GLY A 144 17.52 10.36 10.91
CA GLY A 144 18.70 11.19 11.12
C GLY A 144 19.31 11.79 9.85
N SER A 145 18.72 11.49 8.68
CA SER A 145 19.27 11.87 7.37
C SER A 145 19.29 13.39 7.17
N LEU A 146 20.25 13.86 6.37
CA LEU A 146 20.29 15.27 5.98
C LEU A 146 19.01 15.68 5.24
N ILE A 147 18.36 14.79 4.48
CA ILE A 147 17.10 15.13 3.80
C ILE A 147 15.98 15.42 4.81
N VAL A 148 15.83 14.64 5.89
CA VAL A 148 14.82 14.98 6.91
C VAL A 148 15.23 16.24 7.70
N LYS A 149 16.53 16.41 7.96
CA LYS A 149 17.07 17.56 8.70
C LYS A 149 17.14 18.88 7.92
N TYR A 150 17.30 18.85 6.60
CA TYR A 150 17.45 20.05 5.77
C TYR A 150 16.09 20.58 5.30
N PHE A 151 15.07 19.72 5.28
CA PHE A 151 13.73 20.07 4.86
C PHE A 151 12.81 20.46 6.03
N GLU A 152 13.20 20.17 7.29
CA GLU A 152 12.58 20.59 8.57
C GLU A 152 11.06 20.79 8.60
N ALA A 153 10.33 20.05 7.77
CA ALA A 153 8.89 20.20 7.66
C ALA A 153 8.26 19.31 8.74
N ASP A 154 7.50 19.91 9.64
CA ASP A 154 6.73 19.18 10.67
C ASP A 154 5.92 18.00 10.13
N PRO A 155 5.33 18.05 8.91
CA PRO A 155 4.69 16.89 8.30
C PRO A 155 5.63 15.68 8.09
N ALA A 156 6.88 15.91 7.68
CA ALA A 156 7.85 14.84 7.47
C ALA A 156 8.30 14.21 8.80
N ARG A 157 8.40 15.00 9.87
CA ARG A 157 8.72 14.50 11.22
C ARG A 157 7.59 13.64 11.80
N GLU A 158 6.33 14.06 11.60
CA GLU A 158 5.15 13.31 12.05
C GLU A 158 5.09 11.89 11.44
N LEU A 159 5.61 11.68 10.22
CA LEU A 159 5.67 10.35 9.61
C LEU A 159 6.44 9.34 10.46
N PHE A 160 7.45 9.78 11.21
CA PHE A 160 8.20 8.90 12.12
C PHE A 160 7.42 8.56 13.40
N GLU A 161 6.35 9.29 13.74
CA GLU A 161 5.45 8.93 14.84
C GLU A 161 4.67 7.65 14.54
N PHE A 162 4.48 7.30 13.26
CA PHE A 162 3.89 6.01 12.86
C PHE A 162 4.76 4.80 13.21
N MET A 163 6.04 5.00 13.53
CA MET A 163 6.92 3.92 14.02
C MET A 163 6.60 3.50 15.46
N ASP A 164 5.90 4.35 16.20
CA ASP A 164 5.39 4.04 17.53
C ASP A 164 3.91 3.68 17.44
N SER A 165 3.59 2.43 17.73
CA SER A 165 2.23 1.91 17.70
C SER A 165 1.31 2.56 18.75
N ASN A 166 1.89 3.24 19.75
CA ASN A 166 1.19 3.96 20.81
C ASN A 166 1.09 5.48 20.57
N SER A 167 1.68 6.02 19.50
CA SER A 167 1.52 7.43 19.18
C SER A 167 0.06 7.76 18.87
N SER A 168 -0.35 9.00 19.16
CA SER A 168 -1.72 9.48 18.92
C SER A 168 -2.16 9.25 17.47
N ILE A 169 -1.29 9.57 16.51
CA ILE A 169 -1.60 9.43 15.09
C ILE A 169 -1.70 7.96 14.65
N SER A 170 -0.83 7.08 15.16
CA SER A 170 -0.90 5.63 14.91
C SER A 170 -2.21 5.03 15.41
N GLN A 171 -2.67 5.43 16.60
CA GLN A 171 -3.92 4.93 17.18
C GLN A 171 -5.14 5.41 16.38
N LYS A 172 -5.17 6.69 16.00
CA LYS A 172 -6.24 7.26 15.17
C LYS A 172 -6.31 6.59 13.80
N PHE A 173 -5.16 6.42 13.13
CA PHE A 173 -5.09 5.72 11.85
C PHE A 173 -5.56 4.27 11.95
N ARG A 174 -5.17 3.54 13.00
CA ARG A 174 -5.60 2.15 13.23
C ARG A 174 -7.10 2.03 13.46
N GLU A 175 -7.70 2.95 14.23
CA GLU A 175 -9.16 2.94 14.42
C GLU A 175 -9.90 3.29 13.13
N ALA A 176 -9.39 4.26 12.35
CA ALA A 176 -9.91 4.59 11.04
C ALA A 176 -9.88 3.40 10.08
N GLN A 177 -8.72 2.75 9.97
CA GLN A 177 -8.51 1.57 9.13
C GLN A 177 -9.48 0.44 9.52
N LYS A 178 -9.62 0.16 10.82
CA LYS A 178 -10.57 -0.82 11.34
C LYS A 178 -12.02 -0.45 11.01
N HIS A 179 -12.40 0.82 11.10
CA HIS A 179 -13.74 1.30 10.72
C HIS A 179 -14.01 1.10 9.22
N VAL A 180 -13.07 1.49 8.36
CA VAL A 180 -13.15 1.33 6.90
C VAL A 180 -13.30 -0.15 6.52
N LEU A 181 -12.43 -1.02 7.05
CA LEU A 181 -12.47 -2.45 6.76
C LEU A 181 -13.76 -3.13 7.25
N LYS A 182 -14.22 -2.81 8.47
CA LYS A 182 -15.48 -3.32 9.02
C LYS A 182 -16.72 -2.85 8.23
N SER A 183 -16.62 -1.72 7.54
CA SER A 183 -17.68 -1.22 6.65
C SER A 183 -17.75 -1.99 5.32
N GLY A 184 -16.91 -3.00 5.11
CA GLY A 184 -16.93 -3.81 3.89
C GLY A 184 -16.12 -3.21 2.73
N ILE A 185 -15.37 -2.14 2.98
CA ILE A 185 -14.54 -1.49 1.95
C ILE A 185 -13.31 -2.35 1.65
N LYS A 186 -12.99 -2.44 0.36
CA LYS A 186 -11.80 -3.15 -0.16
C LYS A 186 -10.58 -2.23 -0.16
N MET A 187 -9.43 -2.76 0.23
CA MET A 187 -8.15 -2.07 0.20
C MET A 187 -7.15 -2.89 -0.62
N VAL A 188 -6.55 -2.27 -1.64
CA VAL A 188 -5.41 -2.81 -2.37
C VAL A 188 -4.17 -2.06 -1.91
N LEU A 189 -3.20 -2.79 -1.36
CA LEU A 189 -1.98 -2.25 -0.78
C LEU A 189 -0.81 -2.66 -1.66
N VAL A 190 -0.13 -1.70 -2.27
CA VAL A 190 0.95 -1.97 -3.22
C VAL A 190 2.22 -1.33 -2.70
N GLY A 191 3.21 -2.14 -2.33
CA GLY A 191 4.58 -1.70 -2.07
C GLY A 191 5.42 -1.67 -3.34
N SER A 192 6.69 -1.27 -3.24
CA SER A 192 7.63 -1.30 -4.37
C SER A 192 8.92 -2.04 -3.95
N MET A 193 9.46 -2.89 -4.83
CA MET A 193 10.64 -3.73 -4.55
C MET A 193 11.92 -2.94 -4.24
N GLN A 194 11.94 -1.64 -4.55
CA GLN A 194 13.07 -0.72 -4.27
C GLN A 194 12.57 0.65 -3.84
N ASP A 195 11.56 0.67 -2.98
CA ASP A 195 11.17 1.91 -2.35
C ASP A 195 12.33 2.45 -1.51
N GLN A 196 12.68 3.72 -1.72
CA GLN A 196 13.76 4.41 -1.02
C GLN A 196 13.28 5.16 0.24
N VAL A 197 11.97 5.25 0.46
CA VAL A 197 11.35 6.03 1.55
C VAL A 197 10.56 5.14 2.51
N VAL A 198 9.67 4.30 1.96
CA VAL A 198 8.68 3.53 2.72
C VAL A 198 9.03 2.05 2.67
N PRO A 199 9.30 1.41 3.82
CA PRO A 199 9.56 -0.02 3.86
C PRO A 199 8.32 -0.80 3.41
N LEU A 200 8.54 -1.93 2.72
CA LEU A 200 7.50 -2.84 2.27
C LEU A 200 6.50 -3.16 3.39
N TYR A 201 6.97 -3.48 4.60
CA TYR A 201 6.09 -3.82 5.73
C TYR A 201 5.11 -2.70 6.12
N SER A 202 5.48 -1.44 5.85
CA SER A 202 4.66 -0.25 6.04
C SER A 202 3.68 -0.10 4.87
N ALA A 203 4.17 -0.21 3.63
CA ALA A 203 3.35 -0.12 2.41
C ALA A 203 2.22 -1.15 2.38
N ILE A 204 2.50 -2.40 2.77
CA ILE A 204 1.52 -3.50 2.76
C ILE A 204 0.76 -3.67 4.09
N MET A 205 0.91 -2.73 5.03
CA MET A 205 0.24 -2.73 6.34
C MET A 205 0.35 -4.10 7.03
N SER A 206 1.58 -4.60 7.19
CA SER A 206 1.90 -5.96 7.64
C SER A 206 1.24 -6.38 8.97
N ALA A 207 1.05 -5.45 9.89
CA ALA A 207 0.41 -5.71 11.19
C ALA A 207 -1.12 -5.90 11.15
N THR A 208 -1.76 -5.64 10.01
CA THR A 208 -3.22 -5.77 9.83
C THR A 208 -3.54 -7.04 9.05
N THR A 209 -4.56 -7.79 9.43
CA THR A 209 -5.06 -8.91 8.61
C THR A 209 -6.57 -8.81 8.50
N HIS A 210 -7.06 -8.79 7.27
CA HIS A 210 -8.47 -8.65 6.94
C HIS A 210 -8.73 -9.20 5.53
N PRO A 211 -9.85 -9.91 5.28
CA PRO A 211 -10.14 -10.50 3.96
C PRO A 211 -10.36 -9.47 2.85
N ASN A 212 -10.75 -8.24 3.20
CA ASN A 212 -10.87 -7.11 2.26
C ASN A 212 -9.52 -6.42 1.94
N ILE A 213 -8.39 -6.95 2.40
CA ILE A 213 -7.07 -6.46 2.04
C ILE A 213 -6.47 -7.38 0.99
N LEU A 214 -6.14 -6.83 -0.17
CA LEU A 214 -5.23 -7.43 -1.14
C LEU A 214 -3.87 -6.74 -1.03
N ARG A 215 -2.80 -7.52 -0.96
CA ARG A 215 -1.41 -7.02 -0.95
C ARG A 215 -0.71 -7.37 -2.24
N SER A 216 0.09 -6.45 -2.74
CA SER A 216 0.92 -6.64 -3.92
C SER A 216 2.20 -5.84 -3.80
N VAL A 217 3.12 -6.07 -4.74
CA VAL A 217 4.36 -5.32 -4.88
C VAL A 217 4.56 -4.95 -6.35
N TYR A 218 4.91 -3.70 -6.60
CA TYR A 218 5.39 -3.23 -7.89
C TYR A 218 6.86 -3.62 -8.06
N ILE A 219 7.16 -4.15 -9.23
CA ILE A 219 8.46 -4.67 -9.61
C ILE A 219 8.87 -3.95 -10.89
N ASP A 220 9.98 -3.23 -10.84
CA ASP A 220 10.50 -2.55 -12.01
C ASP A 220 11.31 -3.52 -12.88
N GLY A 221 10.76 -3.87 -14.05
CA GLY A 221 11.39 -4.79 -14.99
C GLY A 221 12.70 -4.27 -15.60
N HIS A 222 13.03 -2.98 -15.45
CA HIS A 222 14.34 -2.46 -15.83
C HIS A 222 15.43 -2.84 -14.83
N ILE A 223 15.04 -3.18 -13.60
CA ILE A 223 15.96 -3.43 -12.49
C ILE A 223 16.02 -4.91 -12.14
N TYR A 224 14.89 -5.60 -12.23
CA TYR A 224 14.79 -7.01 -11.89
C TYR A 224 14.52 -7.87 -13.12
N SER A 225 15.07 -9.08 -13.09
CA SER A 225 14.71 -10.15 -14.02
C SER A 225 13.64 -11.07 -13.44
N ASP A 226 12.88 -11.71 -14.32
CA ASP A 226 11.79 -12.63 -13.94
C ASP A 226 12.28 -13.83 -13.09
N ASP A 227 13.57 -14.18 -13.17
CA ASP A 227 14.17 -15.29 -12.43
C ASP A 227 14.78 -14.90 -11.07
N ASP A 228 14.63 -13.63 -10.64
CA ASP A 228 15.18 -13.17 -9.36
C ASP A 228 14.52 -13.89 -8.17
N PHE A 229 15.35 -14.57 -7.37
CA PHE A 229 14.91 -15.29 -6.17
C PHE A 229 14.13 -14.40 -5.18
N ILE A 230 14.56 -13.16 -4.98
CA ILE A 230 13.95 -12.24 -4.01
C ILE A 230 12.56 -11.81 -4.47
N ILE A 231 12.32 -11.66 -5.78
CA ILE A 231 10.97 -11.46 -6.31
C ILE A 231 10.07 -12.63 -5.93
N HIS A 232 10.52 -13.85 -6.21
CA HIS A 232 9.73 -15.05 -5.94
C HIS A 232 9.45 -15.22 -4.43
N LEU A 233 10.44 -14.95 -3.58
CA LEU A 233 10.28 -15.02 -2.13
C LEU A 233 9.23 -14.02 -1.63
N VAL A 234 9.31 -12.76 -2.07
CA VAL A 234 8.35 -11.71 -1.68
C VAL A 234 6.95 -12.02 -2.22
N SER A 235 6.85 -12.42 -3.49
CA SER A 235 5.59 -12.79 -4.14
C SER A 235 4.90 -13.96 -3.44
N PHE A 236 5.64 -15.03 -3.11
CA PHE A 236 5.12 -16.17 -2.35
C PHE A 236 4.62 -15.74 -0.98
N ALA A 237 5.39 -14.94 -0.24
CA ALA A 237 4.98 -14.45 1.07
C ALA A 237 3.71 -13.57 1.01
N LEU A 238 3.59 -12.73 -0.01
CA LEU A 238 2.37 -11.96 -0.27
C LEU A 238 1.18 -12.87 -0.62
N LYS A 239 1.40 -13.91 -1.43
CA LYS A 239 0.39 -14.94 -1.76
C LYS A 239 -0.14 -15.61 -0.49
N LEU A 240 0.75 -16.01 0.43
CA LEU A 240 0.36 -16.56 1.73
C LEU A 240 -0.54 -15.57 2.50
N ARG A 241 -0.12 -14.30 2.61
CA ARG A 241 -0.91 -13.28 3.32
C ARG A 241 -2.28 -13.01 2.69
N ASN A 242 -2.36 -13.03 1.37
CA ASN A 242 -3.62 -12.85 0.64
C ASN A 242 -4.54 -14.07 0.76
N ALA A 243 -3.97 -15.28 0.91
CA ALA A 243 -4.70 -16.51 1.21
C ALA A 243 -5.15 -16.61 2.69
N GLY A 244 -4.81 -15.65 3.54
CA GLY A 244 -5.11 -15.67 4.98
C GLY A 244 -4.16 -16.56 5.80
N LEU A 245 -3.05 -16.97 5.21
CA LEU A 245 -1.96 -17.69 5.88
C LEU A 245 -0.94 -16.71 6.47
N SER A 246 -0.10 -17.22 7.37
CA SER A 246 0.98 -16.47 7.98
C SER A 246 2.20 -16.51 7.07
N ASP A 247 2.86 -15.37 6.86
CA ASP A 247 4.23 -15.31 6.34
C ASP A 247 5.28 -15.39 7.45
N HIS A 248 4.83 -15.59 8.70
CA HIS A 248 5.67 -15.68 9.91
C HIS A 248 6.59 -14.47 10.13
N GLY A 249 6.22 -13.30 9.58
CA GLY A 249 7.01 -12.07 9.67
C GLY A 249 8.10 -11.95 8.60
N LEU A 250 8.17 -12.87 7.64
CA LEU A 250 9.14 -12.85 6.55
C LEU A 250 9.18 -11.50 5.82
N LEU A 251 8.02 -10.96 5.43
CA LEU A 251 7.95 -9.68 4.71
C LEU A 251 8.44 -8.50 5.56
N THR A 252 8.26 -8.58 6.88
CA THR A 252 8.80 -7.57 7.80
C THR A 252 10.32 -7.59 7.82
N HIS A 253 10.93 -8.78 7.94
CA HIS A 253 12.38 -8.91 8.08
C HIS A 253 13.16 -8.79 6.77
N VAL A 254 12.54 -9.10 5.63
CA VAL A 254 13.17 -8.88 4.30
C VAL A 254 13.05 -7.41 3.86
N SER A 255 12.09 -6.66 4.38
CA SER A 255 11.79 -5.30 3.92
C SER A 255 12.98 -4.33 3.92
N GLU A 256 13.95 -4.47 4.82
CA GLU A 256 15.11 -3.57 4.89
C GLU A 256 16.13 -3.81 3.78
N VAL A 257 16.27 -5.06 3.36
CA VAL A 257 17.22 -5.39 2.28
C VAL A 257 16.68 -4.97 0.92
N LEU A 258 15.37 -4.78 0.81
CA LEU A 258 14.68 -4.21 -0.35
C LEU A 258 14.80 -2.69 -0.44
N ALA A 259 15.42 -2.01 0.54
CA ALA A 259 15.51 -0.56 0.52
C ALA A 259 16.24 -0.06 -0.74
N GLY A 260 15.55 0.78 -1.52
CA GLY A 260 16.13 1.46 -2.68
C GLY A 260 17.19 2.49 -2.29
N ASN A 261 17.99 2.90 -3.28
CA ASN A 261 18.98 3.95 -3.06
C ASN A 261 18.32 5.34 -3.04
N ILE A 262 18.40 6.03 -1.90
CA ILE A 262 17.84 7.38 -1.71
C ILE A 262 18.45 8.46 -2.62
N TYR A 263 19.61 8.19 -3.22
CA TYR A 263 20.31 9.10 -4.13
C TYR A 263 20.11 8.73 -5.61
N ALA A 264 19.38 7.66 -5.91
CA ALA A 264 19.03 7.34 -7.29
C ALA A 264 18.07 8.39 -7.86
N LEU A 265 18.29 8.79 -9.11
CA LEU A 265 17.46 9.76 -9.82
C LEU A 265 16.03 9.23 -10.06
N GLU A 266 15.92 7.91 -10.27
CA GLU A 266 14.68 7.16 -10.37
C GLU A 266 14.60 6.20 -9.18
N GLY A 267 13.43 6.08 -8.56
CA GLY A 267 13.25 5.27 -7.36
C GLY A 267 11.84 4.72 -7.23
N GLY A 268 11.76 3.51 -6.67
CA GLY A 268 10.53 2.72 -6.59
C GLY A 268 9.37 3.42 -5.89
N HIS A 269 9.65 4.40 -5.02
CA HIS A 269 8.61 5.13 -4.28
C HIS A 269 7.67 5.90 -5.20
N SER A 270 8.18 6.47 -6.29
CA SER A 270 7.40 7.31 -7.20
C SER A 270 6.99 6.60 -8.48
N THR A 271 7.82 5.70 -8.99
CA THR A 271 7.53 4.97 -10.24
C THR A 271 6.30 4.07 -10.12
N ILE A 272 5.97 3.59 -8.92
CA ILE A 272 4.79 2.77 -8.64
C ILE A 272 3.46 3.38 -9.11
N TYR A 273 3.28 4.71 -9.03
CA TYR A 273 2.04 5.37 -9.43
C TYR A 273 2.02 5.77 -10.91
N GLU A 274 3.05 5.36 -11.66
CA GLU A 274 3.09 5.49 -13.12
C GLU A 274 2.58 4.25 -13.84
N GLU A 275 2.55 3.13 -13.13
CA GLU A 275 2.17 1.84 -13.70
C GLU A 275 0.65 1.68 -13.71
N ILE A 276 0.07 1.61 -14.90
CA ILE A 276 -1.38 1.46 -15.09
C ILE A 276 -1.92 0.16 -14.47
N ASP A 277 -1.12 -0.91 -14.47
CA ASP A 277 -1.51 -2.21 -13.93
C ASP A 277 -1.72 -2.17 -12.40
N VAL A 278 -1.02 -1.26 -11.70
CA VAL A 278 -1.24 -0.99 -10.27
C VAL A 278 -2.66 -0.46 -10.03
N TYR A 279 -3.17 0.39 -10.92
CA TYR A 279 -4.54 0.91 -10.88
C TYR A 279 -5.56 -0.15 -11.29
N THR A 280 -5.28 -0.89 -12.37
CA THR A 280 -6.15 -1.97 -12.88
C THR A 280 -6.41 -3.03 -11.80
N MET A 281 -5.39 -3.38 -11.00
CA MET A 281 -5.54 -4.34 -9.90
C MET A 281 -6.64 -3.96 -8.89
N SER A 282 -6.86 -2.67 -8.65
CA SER A 282 -7.93 -2.21 -7.76
C SER A 282 -9.34 -2.49 -8.31
N LEU A 283 -9.51 -2.38 -9.63
CA LEU A 283 -10.76 -2.68 -10.32
C LEU A 283 -11.01 -4.18 -10.35
N ARG A 284 -10.00 -4.96 -10.71
CA ARG A 284 -10.04 -6.42 -10.68
C ARG A 284 -10.43 -6.91 -9.29
N TYR A 285 -9.75 -6.42 -8.25
CA TYR A 285 -10.10 -6.80 -6.88
C TYR A 285 -11.52 -6.38 -6.49
N LEU A 286 -11.98 -5.20 -6.91
CA LEU A 286 -13.32 -4.73 -6.63
C LEU A 286 -14.41 -5.60 -7.28
N PHE A 287 -14.25 -5.97 -8.56
CA PHE A 287 -15.30 -6.58 -9.36
C PHE A 287 -15.18 -8.10 -9.53
N GLU A 288 -13.97 -8.67 -9.52
CA GLU A 288 -13.74 -10.11 -9.70
C GLU A 288 -13.85 -10.89 -8.38
N THR A 289 -13.80 -10.21 -7.23
CA THR A 289 -13.95 -10.87 -5.92
C THR A 289 -15.30 -10.56 -5.29
N LYS A 290 -15.95 -11.58 -4.73
CA LYS A 290 -17.24 -11.40 -4.04
C LYS A 290 -17.05 -10.50 -2.80
N PRO A 291 -18.02 -9.65 -2.45
CA PRO A 291 -18.03 -8.99 -1.15
C PRO A 291 -17.96 -10.07 -0.06
N PHE A 292 -16.93 -10.01 0.79
CA PHE A 292 -16.92 -10.85 1.98
C PHE A 292 -18.05 -10.35 2.88
N GLY A 293 -19.00 -11.24 3.20
CA GLY A 293 -20.23 -10.91 3.93
C GLY A 293 -20.00 -10.38 5.36
N LYS A 294 -21.02 -10.44 6.21
CA LYS A 294 -20.91 -10.10 7.65
C LYS A 294 -20.09 -11.15 8.41
N LEU A 295 -18.83 -11.34 8.05
CA LEU A 295 -17.89 -12.14 8.83
C LEU A 295 -17.68 -11.43 10.16
N SER A 296 -18.07 -12.11 11.24
CA SER A 296 -17.54 -11.81 12.56
C SER A 296 -16.05 -12.15 12.51
N LEU A 297 -15.24 -11.15 12.15
CA LEU A 297 -13.79 -11.31 12.15
C LEU A 297 -13.40 -11.81 13.53
N ALA A 298 -12.84 -13.02 13.60
CA ALA A 298 -12.06 -13.42 14.76
C ALA A 298 -11.10 -12.27 15.05
N ARG A 299 -11.04 -11.81 16.31
CA ARG A 299 -10.23 -10.66 16.71
C ARG A 299 -8.89 -10.77 15.98
N PRO A 300 -8.52 -9.79 15.12
CA PRO A 300 -7.20 -9.80 14.54
C PRO A 300 -6.25 -9.93 15.73
N LYS A 301 -5.39 -10.95 15.72
CA LYS A 301 -4.24 -10.94 16.63
C LYS A 301 -3.44 -9.74 16.16
N THR A 302 -3.67 -8.58 16.80
CA THR A 302 -2.84 -7.41 16.60
C THR A 302 -1.45 -7.85 17.02
N ILE A 303 -0.59 -8.15 16.04
CA ILE A 303 0.83 -8.18 16.33
C ILE A 303 1.14 -6.72 16.58
N THR A 304 1.22 -6.33 17.86
CA THR A 304 1.79 -5.05 18.25
C THR A 304 3.24 -5.08 17.82
N ALA A 305 3.47 -4.70 16.58
CA ALA A 305 4.79 -4.60 16.03
C ALA A 305 5.41 -3.34 16.62
N ASP A 306 6.08 -3.49 17.75
CA ASP A 306 7.08 -2.50 18.16
C ASP A 306 8.13 -2.47 17.06
N SER A 307 8.37 -1.29 16.48
CA SER A 307 9.42 -1.09 15.46
C SER A 307 10.80 -1.55 15.94
N LYS A 308 11.04 -1.58 17.26
CA LYS A 308 12.25 -2.16 17.87
C LYS A 308 12.34 -3.69 17.75
N MET A 309 11.21 -4.40 17.72
CA MET A 309 11.17 -5.86 17.58
C MET A 309 11.37 -6.30 16.12
N GLN A 310 11.15 -5.39 15.16
CA GLN A 310 11.26 -5.65 13.72
C GLN A 310 12.71 -5.87 13.24
N TRP A 311 13.71 -5.35 13.97
CA TRP A 311 15.13 -5.35 13.60
C TRP A 311 15.97 -6.47 14.26
N ASN A 312 15.36 -7.58 14.67
CA ASN A 312 16.15 -8.68 15.20
C ASN A 312 16.53 -9.65 14.06
N PRO A 313 17.84 -9.72 13.70
CA PRO A 313 18.32 -10.50 12.57
C PRO A 313 18.11 -12.01 12.72
N PHE A 314 17.85 -12.48 13.96
CA PHE A 314 17.62 -13.89 14.25
C PHE A 314 16.25 -14.37 13.80
N TYR A 315 15.28 -13.49 13.49
CA TYR A 315 13.92 -13.91 13.15
C TYR A 315 13.72 -14.42 11.72
N LEU A 316 14.59 -14.06 10.77
CA LEU A 316 14.44 -14.50 9.39
C LEU A 316 14.50 -16.04 9.23
N PRO A 317 15.46 -16.76 9.86
CA PRO A 317 15.44 -18.22 9.92
C PRO A 317 14.16 -18.80 10.54
N TRP A 318 13.65 -18.18 11.62
CA TRP A 318 12.42 -18.64 12.29
C TRP A 318 11.18 -18.43 11.43
N ALA A 319 11.12 -17.31 10.69
CA ALA A 319 10.05 -17.02 9.76
C ALA A 319 10.00 -18.09 8.66
N MET A 320 11.16 -18.40 8.07
CA MET A 320 11.24 -19.44 7.04
C MET A 320 10.90 -20.82 7.56
N ARG A 321 11.47 -21.20 8.71
CA ARG A 321 11.11 -22.47 9.34
C ARG A 321 9.60 -22.55 9.61
N GLY A 322 8.99 -21.46 10.09
CA GLY A 322 7.55 -21.39 10.32
C GLY A 322 6.73 -21.64 9.05
N ILE A 323 7.17 -21.10 7.91
CA ILE A 323 6.57 -21.37 6.60
C ILE A 323 6.73 -22.83 6.19
N CYS A 324 7.94 -23.40 6.32
CA CYS A 324 8.22 -24.78 5.94
C CYS A 324 7.48 -25.80 6.82
N ASP A 325 7.27 -25.48 8.09
CA ASP A 325 6.60 -26.35 9.07
C ASP A 325 5.05 -26.12 9.10
N ASP A 326 4.49 -25.14 8.39
CA ASP A 326 3.04 -24.89 8.39
C ASP A 326 2.30 -25.96 7.59
N ALA A 327 1.52 -26.78 8.29
CA ALA A 327 0.72 -27.86 7.71
C ALA A 327 -0.26 -27.37 6.62
N ARG A 328 -0.75 -26.13 6.71
CA ARG A 328 -1.67 -25.56 5.71
C ARG A 328 -0.97 -25.21 4.40
N ILE A 329 0.34 -24.93 4.46
CA ILE A 329 1.18 -24.66 3.28
C ILE A 329 1.61 -25.99 2.67
N THR A 330 2.12 -26.91 3.49
CA THR A 330 2.65 -28.21 3.01
C THR A 330 1.57 -29.17 2.53
N SER A 331 0.33 -29.06 3.03
CA SER A 331 -0.79 -29.89 2.56
C SER A 331 -1.45 -29.35 1.29
N ASP A 332 -1.17 -28.10 0.90
CA ASP A 332 -1.65 -27.51 -0.35
C ASP A 332 -0.65 -27.81 -1.47
N PRO A 333 -1.03 -28.56 -2.53
CA PRO A 333 -0.09 -28.99 -3.56
C PRO A 333 0.57 -27.84 -4.32
N GLU A 334 -0.15 -26.74 -4.55
CA GLU A 334 0.38 -25.60 -5.30
C GLU A 334 1.37 -24.81 -4.45
N LEU A 335 1.01 -24.51 -3.20
CA LEU A 335 1.89 -23.78 -2.28
C LEU A 335 3.12 -24.60 -1.90
N HIS A 336 2.96 -25.91 -1.71
CA HIS A 336 4.08 -26.80 -1.42
C HIS A 336 5.06 -26.86 -2.59
N GLN A 337 4.57 -26.99 -3.83
CA GLN A 337 5.44 -27.02 -5.01
C GLN A 337 6.17 -25.68 -5.21
N GLU A 338 5.49 -24.55 -5.00
CA GLU A 338 6.11 -23.23 -5.07
C GLU A 338 7.21 -23.05 -4.00
N LEU A 339 6.97 -23.55 -2.78
CA LEU A 339 7.97 -23.57 -1.71
C LEU A 339 9.20 -24.42 -2.06
N LEU A 340 9.00 -25.60 -2.66
CA LEU A 340 10.12 -26.44 -3.15
C LEU A 340 10.92 -25.73 -4.24
N ASN A 341 10.24 -25.02 -5.16
CA ASN A 341 10.89 -24.24 -6.21
C ASN A 341 11.71 -23.09 -5.62
N LEU A 342 11.21 -22.43 -4.56
CA LEU A 342 11.98 -21.42 -3.82
C LEU A 342 13.26 -21.98 -3.23
N GLY A 343 13.22 -23.17 -2.61
CA GLY A 343 14.42 -23.83 -2.06
C GLY A 343 15.47 -24.11 -3.14
N GLN A 344 15.04 -24.63 -4.30
CA GLN A 344 15.93 -24.85 -5.44
C GLN A 344 16.52 -23.56 -6.02
N SER A 345 15.72 -22.49 -6.06
CA SER A 345 16.15 -21.17 -6.52
C SER A 345 17.14 -20.54 -5.54
N LEU A 346 16.89 -20.63 -4.23
CA LEU A 346 17.79 -20.15 -3.17
C LEU A 346 19.19 -20.79 -3.28
N ALA A 347 19.26 -22.10 -3.50
CA ALA A 347 20.52 -22.82 -3.64
C ALA A 347 21.39 -22.22 -4.78
N LYS A 348 20.75 -21.91 -5.92
CA LYS A 348 21.39 -21.36 -7.13
C LYS A 348 21.60 -19.84 -7.08
N TRP A 349 20.87 -19.13 -6.23
CA TRP A 349 20.88 -17.67 -6.18
C TRP A 349 22.26 -17.13 -5.83
N ASN A 350 22.79 -16.20 -6.62
CA ASN A 350 24.06 -15.52 -6.35
C ASN A 350 23.80 -14.05 -5.97
N PRO A 351 23.77 -13.71 -4.68
CA PRO A 351 23.30 -12.40 -4.24
C PRO A 351 24.26 -11.26 -4.64
N PRO A 352 23.76 -10.13 -5.18
CA PRO A 352 24.60 -9.09 -5.76
C PRO A 352 25.28 -8.18 -4.71
N SER A 353 24.89 -8.27 -3.44
CA SER A 353 25.40 -7.41 -2.37
C SER A 353 25.68 -8.18 -1.08
N SER A 354 26.51 -7.61 -0.20
CA SER A 354 26.80 -8.18 1.13
C SER A 354 25.52 -8.38 1.95
N LYS A 355 24.59 -7.41 1.92
CA LYS A 355 23.29 -7.50 2.59
C LYS A 355 22.47 -8.68 2.07
N MET A 356 22.44 -8.90 0.76
CA MET A 356 21.69 -10.01 0.16
C MET A 356 22.37 -11.37 0.40
N ARG A 357 23.70 -11.41 0.51
CA ARG A 357 24.42 -12.63 0.95
C ARG A 357 24.07 -13.01 2.39
N GLU A 358 23.95 -12.03 3.27
CA GLU A 358 23.52 -12.25 4.64
C GLU A 358 22.07 -12.76 4.71
N VAL A 359 21.18 -12.26 3.84
CA VAL A 359 19.82 -12.81 3.67
C VAL A 359 19.88 -14.27 3.22
N LYS A 360 20.64 -14.59 2.16
CA LYS A 360 20.79 -15.98 1.69
C LYS A 360 21.21 -16.91 2.82
N TYR A 361 22.24 -16.56 3.58
CA TYR A 361 22.72 -17.35 4.72
C TYR A 361 21.64 -17.56 5.79
N ARG A 362 20.85 -16.53 6.08
CA ARG A 362 19.75 -16.62 7.07
C ARG A 362 18.53 -17.38 6.56
N LEU A 363 18.37 -17.51 5.25
CA LEU A 363 17.33 -18.31 4.61
C LEU A 363 17.75 -19.76 4.41
N GLU A 364 19.00 -20.17 4.69
CA GLU A 364 19.48 -21.56 4.54
C GLU A 364 18.63 -22.67 5.18
N PRO A 365 17.74 -22.44 6.17
CA PRO A 365 16.77 -23.47 6.58
C PRO A 365 15.75 -23.89 5.49
N LEU A 366 15.73 -23.26 4.31
CA LEU A 366 14.84 -23.56 3.17
C LEU A 366 15.24 -24.82 2.39
#